data_AF-X6IG51-F1
#
_entry.id   AF-X6IG51-F1
#
_cell.length_a   1.000
_cell.length_b   1.000
_cell.length_c   1.000
_cell.angle_alpha   90.00
_cell.angle_beta   90.00
_cell.angle_gamma   90.00
#
_symmetry.space_group_name_H-M   'P 1'
#
loop_
_entity.id
_entity.type
_entity.pdbx_description
1 polymer ?
#
loop_
_entity_poly.entity_id
_entity_poly.type
_entity_poly.pdbx_seq_one_letter_code
_entity_poly.pdbx_strand_id
1 'polypeptide(L)'
;MQWGSIVHQHRLWPEGKVMPLPVSIPEAIQKTYREAVLVLPVSGAASAALSRRCLQGIVRDYFEIPQNRRGDLGAELSFVKDKINSQVWDDIQAVRGVGDIGAHMDKNVDVIIDVDPNEAALLIGLIEELFKVWYIERDRRKEHSSQLKALLDGKRTQQKNAKIAAKVDPDSAAG
;
A
#
# COMPACT_ATOMS: atom_id res chain seq x y z
N MET A 1 2.67 54.83 -15.86
CA MET A 1 2.05 54.12 -14.73
C MET A 1 1.70 52.71 -15.19
N GLN A 2 2.54 51.71 -14.90
CA GLN A 2 2.21 50.31 -15.17
C GLN A 2 1.45 49.75 -13.97
N TRP A 3 0.17 49.45 -14.18
CA TRP A 3 -0.67 48.78 -13.21
C TRP A 3 -0.51 47.27 -13.33
N GLY A 4 -0.30 46.60 -12.19
CA GLY A 4 -0.59 45.19 -11.99
C GLY A 4 0.53 44.21 -12.35
N SER A 5 1.56 44.10 -11.50
CA SER A 5 2.39 42.90 -11.46
C SER A 5 1.54 41.73 -10.96
N ILE A 6 1.56 40.61 -11.70
CA ILE A 6 0.91 39.35 -11.28
C ILE A 6 1.46 38.98 -9.90
N VAL A 7 0.58 38.99 -8.88
CA VAL A 7 0.98 38.69 -7.49
C VAL A 7 1.04 37.18 -7.26
N HIS A 8 0.12 36.43 -7.89
CA HIS A 8 0.06 34.98 -7.83
C HIS A 8 -0.33 34.38 -9.18
N GLN A 9 0.39 33.35 -9.59
CA GLN A 9 0.10 32.55 -10.77
C GLN A 9 -0.17 31.11 -10.31
N HIS A 10 -1.36 30.59 -10.58
CA HIS A 10 -1.71 29.20 -10.31
C HIS A 10 -1.79 28.44 -11.62
N ARG A 11 -1.03 27.35 -11.73
CA ARG A 11 -1.19 26.38 -12.82
C ARG A 11 -2.18 25.33 -12.35
N LEU A 12 -3.37 25.32 -12.94
CA LEU A 12 -4.38 24.28 -12.72
C LEU A 12 -3.92 23.03 -13.47
N TRP A 13 -3.24 22.13 -12.77
CA TRP A 13 -2.96 20.78 -13.26
C TRP A 13 -4.18 19.91 -13.02
N PRO A 14 -4.43 18.87 -13.85
CA PRO A 14 -5.29 17.77 -13.43
C PRO A 14 -4.78 17.25 -12.08
N GLU A 15 -5.71 16.86 -11.20
CA GLU A 15 -5.39 16.20 -9.93
C GLU A 15 -4.29 15.15 -10.23
N GLY A 16 -3.16 15.24 -9.51
CA GLY A 16 -1.94 14.49 -9.81
C GLY A 16 -2.20 13.00 -10.06
N LYS A 17 -1.25 12.30 -10.68
CA LYS A 17 -1.42 10.90 -11.11
C LYS A 17 -1.49 9.95 -9.89
N VAL A 18 -2.63 9.92 -9.21
CA VAL A 18 -2.92 9.06 -8.06
C VAL A 18 -3.30 7.67 -8.58
N MET A 19 -2.62 6.64 -8.09
CA MET A 19 -2.98 5.25 -8.38
C MET A 19 -4.38 4.91 -7.84
N PRO A 20 -5.19 4.08 -8.54
CA PRO A 20 -6.41 3.54 -7.94
C PRO A 20 -6.07 2.70 -6.70
N LEU A 21 -6.59 3.12 -5.54
CA LEU A 21 -6.35 2.46 -4.26
C LEU A 21 -7.52 1.54 -3.89
N PRO A 22 -7.26 0.30 -3.42
CA PRO A 22 -8.31 -0.57 -2.90
C PRO A 22 -8.89 -0.04 -1.58
N VAL A 23 -10.15 -0.40 -1.29
CA VAL A 23 -10.86 -0.04 -0.05
C VAL A 23 -10.19 -0.64 1.20
N SER A 24 -9.35 -1.66 1.04
CA SER A 24 -8.64 -2.32 2.14
C SER A 24 -7.51 -1.50 2.77
N ILE A 25 -7.09 -0.41 2.13
CA ILE A 25 -6.10 0.52 2.69
C ILE A 25 -6.83 1.50 3.63
N PRO A 26 -6.37 1.73 4.86
CA PRO A 26 -6.94 2.73 5.76
C PRO A 26 -7.04 4.13 5.14
N GLU A 27 -8.16 4.82 5.37
CA GLU A 27 -8.44 6.15 4.83
C GLU A 27 -7.33 7.17 5.15
N ALA A 28 -6.77 7.12 6.36
CA ALA A 28 -5.68 8.00 6.77
C ALA A 28 -4.43 7.84 5.87
N ILE A 29 -4.12 6.61 5.47
CA ILE A 29 -2.98 6.30 4.59
C ILE A 29 -3.30 6.79 3.16
N GLN A 30 -4.51 6.51 2.67
CA GLN A 30 -4.95 6.97 1.35
C GLN A 30 -4.89 8.50 1.22
N LYS A 31 -5.40 9.21 2.23
CA LYS A 31 -5.39 10.67 2.29
C LYS A 31 -3.96 11.21 2.26
N THR A 32 -3.09 10.67 3.11
CA THR A 32 -1.69 11.10 3.21
C THR A 32 -0.93 10.86 1.89
N TYR A 33 -1.15 9.73 1.23
CA TYR A 33 -0.56 9.45 -0.09
C TYR A 33 -1.06 10.42 -1.16
N ARG A 34 -2.38 10.66 -1.23
CA ARG A 34 -2.96 11.61 -2.18
C ARG A 34 -2.38 13.01 -1.99
N GLU A 35 -2.26 13.47 -0.75
CA GLU A 35 -1.63 14.75 -0.42
C GLU A 35 -0.16 14.78 -0.85
N ALA A 36 0.59 13.69 -0.64
CA ALA A 36 1.99 13.59 -1.08
C ALA A 36 2.13 13.74 -2.60
N VAL A 37 1.26 13.09 -3.38
CA VAL A 37 1.24 13.17 -4.86
C VAL A 37 0.86 14.57 -5.33
N LEU A 38 -0.16 15.18 -4.71
CA LEU A 38 -0.66 16.49 -5.10
C LEU A 38 0.32 17.62 -4.75
N VAL A 39 1.07 17.49 -3.66
CA VAL A 39 2.05 18.51 -3.25
C VAL A 39 3.39 18.37 -3.96
N LEU A 40 3.69 17.22 -4.58
CA LEU A 40 4.94 16.98 -5.31
C LEU A 40 5.35 18.12 -6.27
N PRO A 41 4.47 18.62 -7.17
CA PRO A 41 4.82 19.72 -8.08
C PRO A 41 4.96 21.08 -7.38
N VAL A 42 4.51 21.19 -6.12
CA VAL A 42 4.55 22.42 -5.32
C VAL A 42 5.78 22.44 -4.41
N SER A 43 6.11 21.32 -3.77
CA SER A 43 7.22 21.18 -2.84
C SER A 43 7.65 19.71 -2.71
N GLY A 44 8.86 19.39 -3.20
CA GLY A 44 9.48 18.08 -3.02
C GLY A 44 9.68 17.74 -1.54
N ALA A 45 10.12 18.72 -0.75
CA ALA A 45 10.26 18.63 0.70
C ALA A 45 8.96 18.20 1.43
N ALA A 46 7.84 18.89 1.15
CA ALA A 46 6.55 18.54 1.74
C ALA A 46 6.06 17.17 1.28
N SER A 47 6.27 16.84 0.01
CA SER A 47 5.92 15.54 -0.57
C SER A 47 6.71 14.40 0.06
N ALA A 48 8.01 14.60 0.30
CA ALA A 48 8.87 13.64 0.97
C ALA A 48 8.43 13.40 2.43
N ALA A 49 8.09 14.47 3.18
CA ALA A 49 7.60 14.35 4.55
C ALA A 49 6.28 13.56 4.63
N LEU A 50 5.31 13.90 3.77
CA LEU A 50 4.03 13.18 3.68
C LEU A 50 4.23 11.73 3.23
N SER A 51 5.13 11.49 2.28
CA SER A 51 5.48 10.14 1.82
C SER A 51 6.04 9.28 2.94
N ARG A 52 6.99 9.79 3.73
CA ARG A 52 7.53 9.05 4.88
C ARG A 52 6.46 8.77 5.94
N ARG A 53 5.54 9.72 6.18
CA ARG A 53 4.40 9.52 7.10
C ARG A 53 3.45 8.44 6.60
N CYS A 54 3.20 8.44 5.29
CA CYS A 54 2.42 7.41 4.62
C CYS A 54 3.10 6.03 4.77
N LEU A 55 4.38 5.93 4.47
CA LEU A 55 5.18 4.70 4.64
C LEU A 55 5.13 4.17 6.08
N GLN A 56 5.25 5.05 7.07
CA GLN A 56 5.12 4.68 8.47
C GLN A 56 3.71 4.14 8.79
N GLY A 57 2.67 4.79 8.27
CA GLY A 57 1.29 4.32 8.39
C GLY A 57 1.09 2.93 7.80
N ILE A 58 1.63 2.69 6.59
CA ILE A 58 1.59 1.41 5.88
C ILE A 58 2.24 0.31 6.72
N VAL A 59 3.46 0.54 7.22
CA VAL A 59 4.21 -0.44 7.99
C VAL A 59 3.49 -0.77 9.31
N ARG A 60 2.94 0.24 9.99
CA ARG A 60 2.18 0.04 11.24
C ARG A 60 0.88 -0.73 11.03
N ASP A 61 0.15 -0.43 9.97
CA ASP A 61 -1.12 -1.07 9.64
C ASP A 61 -0.90 -2.51 9.17
N TYR A 62 -0.01 -2.72 8.20
CA TYR A 62 0.20 -4.02 7.58
C TYR A 62 0.82 -5.05 8.53
N PHE A 63 1.79 -4.63 9.36
CA PHE A 63 2.46 -5.52 10.32
C PHE A 63 1.86 -5.47 11.73
N GLU A 64 0.80 -4.68 11.91
CA GLU A 64 0.10 -4.49 13.20
C GLU A 64 1.08 -4.15 14.34
N ILE A 65 1.98 -3.18 14.11
CA ILE A 65 3.02 -2.83 15.08
C ILE A 65 2.36 -2.33 16.38
N PRO A 66 2.66 -2.97 17.55
CA PRO A 66 2.05 -2.60 18.81
C PRO A 66 2.52 -1.23 19.28
N GLN A 67 1.67 -0.49 20.00
CA GLN A 67 1.88 0.92 20.36
C GLN A 67 3.21 1.16 21.11
N ASN A 68 3.60 0.23 21.98
CA ASN A 68 4.85 0.29 22.74
C ASN A 68 6.12 0.14 21.89
N ARG A 69 5.99 -0.24 20.61
CA ARG A 69 7.08 -0.39 19.63
C ARG A 69 7.01 0.64 18.52
N ARG A 70 6.03 1.55 18.55
CA ARG A 70 5.92 2.66 17.59
C ARG A 70 6.90 3.77 17.97
N GLY A 71 7.51 4.37 16.97
CA GLY A 71 8.51 5.42 17.14
C GLY A 71 8.93 5.98 15.80
N ASP A 72 10.24 6.07 15.57
CA ASP A 72 10.82 6.48 14.30
C ASP A 72 10.59 5.43 13.20
N LEU A 73 10.44 5.90 11.96
CA LEU A 73 10.26 5.05 10.79
C LEU A 73 11.40 4.03 10.63
N GLY A 74 12.66 4.45 10.80
CA GLY A 74 13.81 3.55 10.72
C GLY A 74 13.79 2.43 11.76
N ALA A 75 13.33 2.71 12.98
CA ALA A 75 13.19 1.70 14.04
C ALA A 75 12.06 0.71 13.74
N GLU A 76 10.94 1.21 13.23
CA GLU A 76 9.80 0.37 12.83
C GLU A 76 10.15 -0.55 11.65
N LEU A 77 10.83 -0.03 10.63
CA LEU A 77 11.33 -0.83 9.50
C LEU A 77 12.31 -1.92 9.96
N SER A 78 13.21 -1.59 10.88
CA SER A 78 14.16 -2.56 11.44
C SER A 78 13.46 -3.67 12.22
N PHE A 79 12.35 -3.35 12.91
CA PHE A 79 11.55 -4.32 13.66
C PHE A 79 10.82 -5.33 12.75
N VAL A 80 10.38 -4.89 11.57
CA VAL A 80 9.63 -5.74 10.63
C VAL A 80 10.49 -6.36 9.53
N LYS A 81 11.81 -6.07 9.51
CA LYS A 81 12.75 -6.52 8.47
C LYS A 81 12.61 -8.01 8.14
N ASP A 82 12.54 -8.87 9.15
CA ASP A 82 12.49 -10.33 8.96
C ASP A 82 11.14 -10.82 8.40
N LYS A 83 10.12 -9.96 8.39
CA LYS A 83 8.79 -10.25 7.82
C LYS A 83 8.62 -9.73 6.39
N ILE A 84 9.53 -8.87 5.92
CA ILE A 84 9.50 -8.30 4.58
C ILE A 84 10.25 -9.25 3.62
N ASN A 85 9.72 -9.46 2.42
CA ASN A 85 10.43 -10.21 1.39
C ASN A 85 11.70 -9.47 0.94
N SER A 86 12.77 -10.22 0.65
CA SER A 86 14.08 -9.66 0.32
C SER A 86 14.04 -8.58 -0.75
N GLN A 87 13.31 -8.81 -1.85
CA GLN A 87 13.21 -7.83 -2.94
C GLN A 87 12.64 -6.48 -2.47
N VAL A 88 11.54 -6.49 -1.70
CA VAL A 88 10.94 -5.24 -1.21
C VAL A 88 11.81 -4.59 -0.15
N TRP A 89 12.51 -5.39 0.66
CA TRP A 89 13.48 -4.85 1.60
C TRP A 89 14.61 -4.13 0.88
N ASP A 90 15.13 -4.71 -0.20
CA ASP A 90 16.17 -4.11 -1.02
C ASP A 90 15.68 -2.81 -1.68
N ASP A 91 14.44 -2.76 -2.17
CA ASP A 91 13.83 -1.54 -2.73
C ASP A 91 13.70 -0.44 -1.66
N ILE A 92 13.29 -0.80 -0.43
CA ILE A 92 13.23 0.14 0.71
C ILE A 92 14.64 0.65 1.06
N GLN A 93 15.64 -0.24 1.09
CA GLN A 93 17.02 0.16 1.38
C GLN A 93 17.60 1.04 0.26
N ALA A 94 17.26 0.76 -1.00
CA ALA A 94 17.70 1.56 -2.14
C ALA A 94 17.21 3.01 -1.99
N VAL A 95 15.92 3.21 -1.70
CA VAL A 95 15.35 4.54 -1.48
C VAL A 95 15.92 5.21 -0.22
N ARG A 96 16.18 4.43 0.84
CA ARG A 96 16.89 4.91 2.04
C ARG A 96 18.35 5.27 1.78
N GLY A 97 18.96 4.76 0.73
CA GLY A 97 20.33 5.11 0.34
C GLY A 97 20.42 6.41 -0.46
N VAL A 98 19.29 6.98 -0.88
CA VAL A 98 19.27 8.18 -1.73
C VAL A 98 19.36 9.44 -0.90
N GLY A 99 20.46 10.18 -1.09
CA GLY A 99 20.59 11.61 -0.79
C GLY A 99 20.04 12.05 0.57
N ASP A 100 19.29 13.14 0.54
CA ASP A 100 18.66 13.76 1.71
C ASP A 100 17.46 12.95 2.21
N ILE A 101 16.90 12.05 1.39
CA ILE A 101 15.85 11.13 1.86
C ILE A 101 16.36 10.21 2.96
N GLY A 102 17.50 9.57 2.72
CA GLY A 102 18.07 8.54 3.57
C GLY A 102 18.39 9.02 4.98
N ALA A 103 19.08 10.16 5.07
CA ALA A 103 19.49 10.77 6.33
C ALA A 103 18.31 11.08 7.28
N HIS A 104 17.10 11.22 6.72
CA HIS A 104 15.90 11.62 7.45
C HIS A 104 14.84 10.52 7.54
N MET A 105 15.03 9.36 6.92
CA MET A 105 14.19 8.18 7.20
C MET A 105 14.43 7.62 8.61
N ASP A 106 15.59 7.89 9.18
CA ASP A 106 16.01 7.38 10.49
C ASP A 106 15.62 8.27 11.68
N LYS A 107 15.17 9.51 11.44
CA LYS A 107 14.82 10.47 12.50
C LYS A 107 13.61 11.31 12.11
N ASN A 108 12.60 11.32 12.97
CA ASN A 108 11.44 12.25 12.98
C ASN A 108 10.93 12.71 11.61
N VAL A 109 9.80 12.12 11.22
CA VAL A 109 9.10 12.38 9.95
C VAL A 109 8.60 13.83 9.79
N ASP A 110 8.57 14.60 10.88
CA ASP A 110 7.96 15.92 10.97
C ASP A 110 8.87 17.08 10.54
N VAL A 111 10.14 16.81 10.19
CA VAL A 111 11.07 17.86 9.76
C VAL A 111 11.06 17.98 8.24
N ILE A 112 10.63 19.15 7.76
CA ILE A 112 10.66 19.51 6.34
C ILE A 112 12.05 20.06 6.01
N ILE A 113 12.73 19.40 5.09
CA ILE A 113 14.08 19.75 4.63
C ILE A 113 14.03 19.79 3.11
N ASP A 114 14.87 20.61 2.49
CA ASP A 114 14.91 20.70 1.04
C ASP A 114 15.23 19.32 0.45
N VAL A 115 14.30 18.79 -0.35
CA VAL A 115 14.40 17.47 -0.98
C VAL A 115 14.04 17.68 -2.45
N ASP A 116 14.89 17.15 -3.32
CA ASP A 116 14.68 17.21 -4.76
C ASP A 116 13.31 16.57 -5.11
N PRO A 117 12.48 17.20 -5.97
CA PRO A 117 11.21 16.61 -6.38
C PRO A 117 11.34 15.22 -7.01
N ASN A 118 12.45 14.92 -7.70
CA ASN A 118 12.71 13.58 -8.25
C ASN A 118 12.93 12.55 -7.14
N GLU A 119 13.62 12.94 -6.07
CA GLU A 119 13.79 12.13 -4.87
C GLU A 119 12.43 11.86 -4.21
N ALA A 120 11.60 12.89 -4.01
CA ALA A 120 10.25 12.73 -3.48
C ALA A 120 9.37 11.82 -4.37
N ALA A 121 9.54 11.89 -5.70
CA ALA A 121 8.86 11.01 -6.63
C ALA A 121 9.29 9.54 -6.48
N LEU A 122 10.56 9.26 -6.15
CA LEU A 122 11.02 7.90 -5.85
C LEU A 122 10.34 7.33 -4.60
N LEU A 123 10.16 8.13 -3.55
CA LEU A 123 9.42 7.72 -2.36
C LEU A 123 7.95 7.40 -2.67
N ILE A 124 7.29 8.24 -3.48
CA ILE A 124 5.93 7.98 -3.96
C ILE A 124 5.89 6.66 -4.73
N GLY A 125 6.84 6.43 -5.63
CA GLY A 125 6.94 5.19 -6.39
C GLY A 125 7.11 3.95 -5.51
N LEU A 126 7.93 4.04 -4.45
CA LEU A 126 8.06 2.98 -3.46
C LEU A 126 6.73 2.71 -2.76
N ILE A 127 6.03 3.75 -2.30
CA ILE A 127 4.72 3.63 -1.65
C ILE A 127 3.71 2.91 -2.56
N GLU A 128 3.67 3.27 -3.84
CA GLU A 128 2.80 2.62 -4.83
C GLU A 128 3.14 1.13 -5.00
N GLU A 129 4.41 0.77 -5.00
CA GLU A 129 4.82 -0.63 -5.06
C GLU A 129 4.43 -1.40 -3.80
N LEU A 130 4.59 -0.78 -2.62
CA LEU A 130 4.15 -1.37 -1.35
C LEU A 130 2.63 -1.58 -1.32
N PHE A 131 1.84 -0.64 -1.85
CA PHE A 131 0.38 -0.85 -1.99
C PHE A 131 0.05 -2.06 -2.85
N LYS A 132 0.76 -2.26 -3.97
CA LYS A 132 0.57 -3.43 -4.83
C LYS A 132 0.92 -4.72 -4.08
N VAL A 133 2.10 -4.79 -3.48
CA VAL A 133 2.62 -6.03 -2.89
C VAL A 133 1.89 -6.39 -1.59
N TRP A 134 1.58 -5.41 -0.74
CA TRP A 134 1.02 -5.68 0.59
C TRP A 134 -0.50 -5.66 0.63
N TYR A 135 -1.17 -4.78 -0.13
CA TYR A 135 -2.63 -4.70 -0.08
C TYR A 135 -3.28 -5.40 -1.26
N ILE A 136 -2.98 -4.96 -2.48
CA ILE A 136 -3.66 -5.45 -3.70
C ILE A 136 -3.41 -6.94 -3.89
N GLU A 137 -2.15 -7.37 -3.83
CA GLU A 137 -1.78 -8.77 -4.03
C GLU A 137 -2.28 -9.67 -2.90
N ARG A 138 -2.30 -9.17 -1.66
CA ARG A 138 -2.91 -9.89 -0.52
C ARG A 138 -4.40 -10.13 -0.77
N ASP A 139 -5.13 -9.11 -1.18
CA ASP A 139 -6.56 -9.21 -1.41
C ASP A 139 -6.86 -10.11 -2.62
N ARG A 140 -6.06 -10.01 -3.69
CA ARG A 140 -6.13 -10.92 -4.84
C ARG A 140 -5.94 -12.38 -4.44
N ARG A 141 -4.95 -12.67 -3.57
CA ARG A 141 -4.69 -14.02 -3.06
C ARG A 141 -5.83 -14.53 -2.18
N LYS A 142 -6.42 -13.68 -1.35
CA LYS A 142 -7.60 -14.01 -0.52
C LYS A 142 -8.79 -14.37 -1.39
N GLU A 143 -9.09 -13.55 -2.39
CA GLU A 143 -10.19 -13.78 -3.33
C GLU A 143 -10.01 -15.09 -4.09
N HIS A 144 -8.83 -15.31 -4.68
CA HIS A 144 -8.53 -16.55 -5.40
C HIS A 144 -8.65 -17.79 -4.50
N SER A 145 -8.18 -17.70 -3.26
CA SER A 145 -8.29 -18.80 -2.29
C SER A 145 -9.75 -19.06 -1.89
N SER A 146 -10.56 -18.01 -1.76
CA SER A 146 -12.00 -18.11 -1.47
C SER A 146 -12.75 -18.81 -2.60
N GLN A 147 -12.49 -18.40 -3.85
CA GLN A 147 -13.08 -19.01 -5.05
C GLN A 147 -12.72 -20.49 -5.17
N LEU A 148 -11.45 -20.85 -4.94
CA LEU A 148 -11.02 -22.24 -4.97
C LEU A 148 -11.73 -23.09 -3.91
N LYS A 149 -11.85 -22.60 -2.67
CA LYS A 149 -12.58 -23.29 -1.59
C LYS A 149 -14.05 -23.49 -1.96
N ALA A 150 -14.71 -22.44 -2.45
CA ALA A 150 -16.10 -22.51 -2.88
C ALA A 150 -16.33 -23.56 -3.99
N LEU A 151 -15.43 -23.63 -4.98
CA LEU A 151 -15.49 -24.64 -6.04
C LEU A 151 -15.30 -26.07 -5.50
N LEU A 152 -14.36 -26.27 -4.59
CA LEU A 152 -14.10 -27.58 -3.99
C LEU A 152 -15.26 -28.03 -3.09
N ASP A 153 -15.85 -27.13 -2.31
CA ASP A 153 -16.99 -27.43 -1.45
C ASP A 153 -18.26 -27.70 -2.27
N GLY A 154 -18.47 -26.97 -3.37
CA GLY A 154 -19.52 -27.26 -4.35
C GLY A 154 -19.39 -28.68 -4.93
N LYS A 155 -18.19 -29.06 -5.39
CA LYS A 155 -17.92 -30.42 -5.90
C LYS A 155 -18.10 -31.50 -4.83
N ARG A 156 -17.66 -31.26 -3.60
CA ARG A 156 -17.85 -32.19 -2.47
C ARG A 156 -19.33 -32.39 -2.14
N THR A 157 -20.12 -31.32 -2.19
CA THR A 157 -21.57 -31.37 -1.94
C THR A 157 -22.27 -32.13 -3.04
N GLN A 158 -21.91 -31.90 -4.31
CA GLN A 158 -22.43 -32.67 -5.45
C GLN A 158 -22.06 -34.16 -5.35
N GLN A 159 -20.83 -34.50 -4.97
CA GLN A 159 -20.43 -35.90 -4.76
C GLN A 159 -21.18 -36.56 -3.59
N LYS A 160 -21.41 -35.85 -2.49
CA LYS A 160 -22.23 -36.34 -1.38
C LYS A 160 -23.68 -36.59 -1.82
N ASN A 161 -24.28 -35.64 -2.54
CA ASN A 161 -25.65 -35.76 -3.02
C ASN A 161 -25.81 -36.89 -4.06
N ALA A 162 -24.84 -37.05 -4.97
CA ALA A 162 -24.83 -38.16 -5.93
C ALA A 162 -24.69 -39.52 -5.24
N LYS A 163 -23.87 -39.63 -4.17
CA LYS A 163 -23.77 -40.84 -3.35
C LYS A 163 -25.04 -41.14 -2.56
N ILE A 164 -25.74 -40.11 -2.09
CA ILE A 164 -27.02 -40.28 -1.40
C ILE A 164 -28.09 -40.74 -2.39
N ALA A 165 -28.20 -40.10 -3.56
CA ALA A 165 -29.14 -40.50 -4.62
C ALA A 165 -28.91 -41.94 -5.08
N ALA A 166 -27.66 -42.35 -5.32
CA ALA A 166 -27.32 -43.72 -5.69
C ALA A 166 -27.61 -44.77 -4.60
N LYS A 167 -27.84 -44.35 -3.35
CA LYS A 167 -28.16 -45.24 -2.23
C LYS A 167 -29.66 -45.36 -1.96
N VAL A 168 -30.46 -44.44 -2.52
CA VAL A 168 -31.93 -44.39 -2.34
C VAL A 168 -32.67 -45.16 -3.45
N ASP A 169 -32.01 -45.49 -4.57
CA ASP A 169 -32.54 -46.37 -5.63
C ASP A 169 -31.89 -47.77 -5.69
N PRO A 170 -32.22 -48.73 -4.80
CA PRO A 170 -31.94 -50.14 -5.05
C PRO A 170 -33.12 -50.92 -5.67
N ASP A 171 -34.34 -50.40 -5.67
CA ASP A 171 -35.57 -51.23 -5.82
C ASP A 171 -36.50 -50.87 -7.01
N SER A 172 -36.05 -50.07 -7.97
CA SER A 172 -36.82 -49.82 -9.22
C SER A 172 -36.48 -50.80 -10.37
N ALA A 173 -35.63 -51.80 -10.11
CA ALA A 173 -35.11 -52.73 -11.13
C ALA A 173 -35.62 -54.17 -11.03
N ALA A 174 -36.57 -54.48 -10.13
CA ALA A 174 -37.20 -55.80 -10.04
C ALA A 174 -38.73 -55.68 -10.23
N GLY A 175 -39.13 -55.43 -11.47
CA GLY A 175 -40.48 -55.73 -11.96
C GLY A 175 -40.55 -57.14 -12.54
#